data_AF-A0A2S5RCY7-F1
#
_entry.id   AF-A0A2S5RCY7-F1
#
_cell.length_a   1.000
_cell.length_b   1.000
_cell.length_c   1.000
_cell.angle_alpha   90.00
_cell.angle_beta   90.00
_cell.angle_gamma   90.00
#
_symmetry.space_group_name_H-M   'P 1'
#
loop_
_entity.id
_entity.type
_entity.pdbx_description
1 polymer ?
#
loop_
_entity_poly.entity_id
_entity_poly.type
_entity_poly.pdbx_seq_one_letter_code
_entity_poly.pdbx_strand_id
1 'polypeptide(L)'
;MSINEQELELNFFEPALGLIITNLEFLEEELIEEKIATKKLKQLIDNFHELERIEDFDVLAETLTILGTELKAVIVAQPNLDQFKVMSYLDLAINLAQALKTDGQLSQIILEIANNPEVATEEDVIELTKEHVNHLLKANYLSIQEILDQGFKVEDAFIKILKILIKEDNFNEFSEGNSILIELLTNQFKLKNDNVCDIFNYLIGNEGIILLINFWQQGLIEMDCED
;
A
#
# COMPACT_ATOMS: atom_id res chain seq x y z
N MET A 1 -27.06 11.75 -8.04
CA MET A 1 -27.17 10.54 -8.89
C MET A 1 -27.02 9.35 -7.96
N SER A 2 -27.65 8.19 -8.21
CA SER A 2 -27.33 6.99 -7.42
C SER A 2 -25.98 6.47 -7.90
N ILE A 3 -25.03 6.27 -6.98
CA ILE A 3 -23.71 5.74 -7.29
C ILE A 3 -23.87 4.30 -7.78
N ASN A 4 -23.28 3.99 -8.94
CA ASN A 4 -23.28 2.63 -9.49
C ASN A 4 -22.12 1.84 -8.86
N GLU A 5 -22.43 0.73 -8.20
CA GLU A 5 -21.45 -0.16 -7.55
C GLU A 5 -20.30 -0.56 -8.48
N GLN A 6 -20.61 -0.93 -9.73
CA GLN A 6 -19.59 -1.31 -10.71
C GLN A 6 -18.67 -0.16 -11.10
N GLU A 7 -19.20 1.06 -11.14
CA GLU A 7 -18.43 2.26 -11.47
C GLU A 7 -17.50 2.64 -10.32
N LEU A 8 -17.99 2.55 -9.08
CA LEU A 8 -17.18 2.76 -7.88
C LEU A 8 -16.05 1.73 -7.76
N GLU A 9 -16.33 0.45 -8.01
CA GLU A 9 -15.33 -0.62 -8.02
C GLU A 9 -14.25 -0.39 -9.08
N LEU A 10 -14.63 -0.02 -10.30
CA LEU A 10 -13.68 0.27 -11.38
C LEU A 10 -12.83 1.50 -11.07
N ASN A 11 -13.45 2.59 -10.59
CA ASN A 11 -12.77 3.81 -10.21
C ASN A 11 -11.77 3.60 -9.06
N PHE A 12 -11.97 2.58 -8.23
CA PHE A 12 -11.03 2.20 -7.18
C PHE A 12 -9.93 1.26 -7.69
N PHE A 13 -10.29 0.30 -8.55
CA PHE A 13 -9.41 -0.75 -9.00
C PHE A 13 -8.37 -0.26 -10.02
N GLU A 14 -8.76 0.56 -10.99
CA GLU A 14 -7.85 1.00 -12.07
C GLU A 14 -6.65 1.82 -11.56
N PRO A 15 -6.83 2.84 -10.69
CA PRO A 15 -5.69 3.59 -10.14
C PRO A 15 -4.78 2.68 -9.32
N ALA A 16 -5.35 1.75 -8.57
CA ALA A 16 -4.61 0.85 -7.72
C ALA A 16 -3.79 -0.17 -8.54
N LEU A 17 -4.37 -0.71 -9.63
CA LEU A 17 -3.65 -1.54 -10.60
C LEU A 17 -2.50 -0.75 -11.25
N GLY A 18 -2.74 0.50 -11.63
CA GLY A 18 -1.70 1.40 -12.14
C GLY A 18 -0.53 1.57 -11.17
N LEU A 19 -0.83 1.79 -9.88
CA LEU A 19 0.18 1.89 -8.82
C LEU A 19 0.97 0.59 -8.64
N ILE A 20 0.30 -0.57 -8.65
CA ILE A 20 0.95 -1.88 -8.56
C ILE A 20 1.93 -2.04 -9.73
N ILE A 21 1.46 -1.85 -10.96
CA ILE A 21 2.27 -2.01 -12.17
C ILE A 21 3.48 -1.08 -12.14
N THR A 22 3.26 0.22 -11.89
CA THR A 22 4.35 1.21 -11.86
C THR A 22 5.42 0.87 -10.83
N ASN A 23 5.02 0.42 -9.63
CA ASN A 23 6.00 0.02 -8.61
C ASN A 23 6.74 -1.27 -9.00
N LEU A 24 6.09 -2.23 -9.66
CA LEU A 24 6.77 -3.41 -10.18
C LEU A 24 7.75 -3.08 -11.31
N GLU A 25 7.43 -2.09 -12.16
CA GLU A 25 8.31 -1.59 -13.21
C GLU A 25 9.54 -0.89 -12.60
N PHE A 26 9.36 -0.01 -11.61
CA PHE A 26 10.49 0.59 -10.89
C PHE A 26 11.35 -0.45 -10.17
N LEU A 27 10.73 -1.46 -9.57
CA LEU A 27 11.45 -2.60 -9.01
C LEU A 27 12.26 -3.32 -10.09
N GLU A 28 11.68 -3.60 -11.26
CA GLU A 28 12.39 -4.24 -12.36
C GLU A 28 13.61 -3.42 -12.81
N GLU A 29 13.44 -2.11 -13.00
CA GLU A 29 14.49 -1.20 -13.42
C GLU A 29 15.70 -1.23 -12.47
N GLU A 30 15.47 -1.04 -11.16
CA GLU A 30 16.54 -1.06 -10.15
C GLU A 30 17.25 -2.41 -10.07
N LEU A 31 16.50 -3.52 -10.19
CA LEU A 31 17.08 -4.86 -10.19
C LEU A 31 17.93 -5.11 -11.46
N ILE A 32 17.51 -4.60 -12.62
CA ILE A 32 18.28 -4.70 -13.87
C ILE A 32 19.58 -3.89 -13.79
N GLU A 33 19.54 -2.67 -13.23
CA GLU A 33 20.73 -1.84 -13.03
C GLU A 33 21.80 -2.57 -12.20
N GLU A 34 21.36 -3.29 -11.17
CA GLU A 34 22.21 -4.14 -10.33
C GLU A 34 22.50 -5.54 -10.91
N LYS A 35 22.10 -5.81 -12.16
CA LYS A 35 22.31 -7.07 -12.90
C LYS A 35 21.68 -8.30 -12.23
N ILE A 36 20.58 -8.10 -11.52
CA ILE A 36 19.77 -9.16 -10.92
C ILE A 36 18.80 -9.69 -11.98
N ALA A 37 18.56 -11.00 -12.00
CA ALA A 37 17.69 -11.61 -13.00
C ALA A 37 16.20 -11.32 -12.71
N THR A 38 15.52 -10.64 -13.63
CA THR A 38 14.12 -10.20 -13.46
C THR A 38 13.09 -10.95 -14.31
N LYS A 39 13.47 -12.03 -15.00
CA LYS A 39 12.59 -12.70 -15.99
C LYS A 39 11.19 -13.05 -15.46
N LYS A 40 11.09 -13.56 -14.22
CA LYS A 40 9.79 -13.89 -13.60
C LYS A 40 8.97 -12.62 -13.28
N LEU A 41 9.64 -11.57 -12.80
CA LEU A 41 9.02 -10.29 -12.50
C LEU A 41 8.46 -9.64 -13.76
N LYS A 42 9.25 -9.62 -14.84
CA LYS A 42 8.80 -9.12 -16.14
C LYS A 42 7.55 -9.83 -16.63
N GLN A 43 7.54 -11.15 -16.57
CA GLN A 43 6.37 -11.93 -16.98
C GLN A 43 5.15 -11.62 -16.11
N LEU A 44 5.33 -11.38 -14.80
CA LEU A 44 4.25 -10.98 -13.92
C LEU A 44 3.71 -9.59 -14.27
N ILE A 45 4.58 -8.62 -14.58
CA ILE A 45 4.21 -7.27 -15.05
C ILE A 45 3.41 -7.36 -16.35
N ASP A 46 3.90 -8.12 -17.33
CA ASP A 46 3.20 -8.35 -18.60
C ASP A 46 1.78 -8.92 -18.34
N ASN A 47 1.63 -9.87 -17.41
CA ASN A 47 0.33 -10.43 -17.06
C ASN A 47 -0.61 -9.41 -16.37
N PHE A 48 -0.08 -8.49 -15.56
CA PHE A 48 -0.90 -7.42 -14.96
C PHE A 48 -1.37 -6.41 -16.02
N HIS A 49 -0.54 -6.09 -17.02
CA HIS A 49 -0.93 -5.26 -18.16
C HIS A 49 -2.02 -5.89 -19.03
N GLU A 50 -2.01 -7.21 -19.16
CA GLU A 50 -2.98 -7.99 -19.95
C GLU A 50 -4.22 -8.41 -19.14
N LEU A 51 -4.41 -7.86 -17.93
CA LEU A 51 -5.51 -8.24 -17.04
C LEU A 51 -6.87 -7.77 -17.60
N GLU A 52 -7.75 -8.72 -17.92
CA GLU A 52 -9.10 -8.43 -18.43
C GLU A 52 -10.22 -8.71 -17.42
N ARG A 53 -9.97 -9.50 -16.37
CA ARG A 53 -10.99 -9.98 -15.43
C ARG A 53 -10.53 -9.92 -13.98
N ILE A 54 -11.45 -9.58 -13.08
CA ILE A 54 -11.16 -9.48 -11.64
C ILE A 54 -10.78 -10.85 -11.05
N GLU A 55 -11.36 -11.97 -11.51
CA GLU A 55 -11.00 -13.29 -10.97
C GLU A 55 -9.55 -13.68 -11.28
N ASP A 56 -8.99 -13.16 -12.38
CA ASP A 56 -7.60 -13.38 -12.74
C ASP A 56 -6.66 -12.53 -11.87
N PHE A 57 -7.13 -11.41 -11.31
CA PHE A 57 -6.36 -10.55 -10.42
C PHE A 57 -5.94 -11.27 -9.14
N ASP A 58 -6.86 -12.00 -8.48
CA ASP A 58 -6.54 -12.72 -7.23
C ASP A 58 -5.40 -13.73 -7.45
N VAL A 59 -5.37 -14.37 -8.63
CA VAL A 59 -4.29 -15.30 -9.02
C VAL A 59 -2.97 -14.56 -9.21
N LEU A 60 -2.99 -13.37 -9.82
CA LEU A 60 -1.80 -12.54 -9.99
C LEU A 60 -1.29 -11.98 -8.66
N ALA A 61 -2.18 -11.54 -7.77
CA ALA A 61 -1.84 -11.05 -6.43
C ALA A 61 -1.16 -12.15 -5.58
N GLU A 62 -1.65 -13.38 -5.65
CA GLU A 62 -1.02 -14.52 -4.99
C GLU A 62 0.34 -14.84 -5.62
N THR A 63 0.42 -14.82 -6.96
CA THR A 63 1.69 -15.02 -7.68
C THR A 63 2.73 -13.96 -7.30
N LEU A 64 2.31 -12.70 -7.18
CA LEU A 64 3.13 -11.59 -6.72
C LEU A 64 3.64 -11.82 -5.30
N THR A 65 2.79 -12.34 -4.41
CA THR A 65 3.15 -12.60 -3.01
C THR A 65 4.21 -13.70 -2.90
N ILE A 66 4.03 -14.78 -3.66
CA ILE A 66 5.00 -15.89 -3.73
C ILE A 66 6.34 -15.39 -4.30
N LEU A 67 6.31 -14.71 -5.45
CA LEU A 67 7.50 -14.15 -6.07
C LEU A 67 8.16 -13.11 -5.17
N GLY A 68 7.37 -12.31 -4.48
CA GLY A 68 7.81 -11.29 -3.53
C GLY A 68 8.65 -11.90 -2.42
N THR A 69 8.27 -13.05 -1.88
CA THR A 69 9.08 -13.76 -0.88
C THR A 69 10.47 -14.13 -1.42
N GLU A 70 10.56 -14.60 -2.68
CA GLU A 70 11.84 -14.87 -3.34
C GLU A 70 12.66 -13.58 -3.52
N LEU A 71 12.02 -12.49 -3.99
CA LEU A 71 12.68 -11.21 -4.25
C LEU A 71 13.16 -10.51 -2.98
N LYS A 72 12.40 -10.57 -1.87
CA LYS A 72 12.81 -10.04 -0.56
C LYS A 72 14.15 -10.62 -0.12
N ALA A 73 14.30 -11.94 -0.24
CA ALA A 73 15.55 -12.63 0.09
C ALA A 73 16.72 -12.17 -0.81
N VAL A 74 16.46 -11.94 -2.09
CA VAL A 74 17.46 -11.40 -3.03
C VAL A 74 17.86 -9.98 -2.63
N ILE A 75 16.90 -9.07 -2.41
CA ILE A 75 17.14 -7.66 -2.07
C ILE A 75 17.99 -7.55 -0.79
N VAL A 76 17.61 -8.26 0.28
CA VAL A 76 18.33 -8.26 1.56
C VAL A 76 19.75 -8.79 1.44
N ALA A 77 20.00 -9.70 0.50
CA ALA A 77 21.32 -10.27 0.25
C ALA A 77 22.26 -9.35 -0.55
N GLN A 78 21.75 -8.29 -1.21
CA GLN A 78 22.56 -7.39 -2.04
C GLN A 78 23.03 -6.15 -1.26
N PRO A 79 24.33 -6.04 -0.94
CA PRO A 79 24.84 -4.97 -0.08
C PRO A 79 25.01 -3.61 -0.76
N ASN A 80 25.06 -3.57 -2.10
CA ASN A 80 25.25 -2.34 -2.88
C ASN A 80 23.93 -1.71 -3.32
N LEU A 81 22.82 -2.43 -3.17
CA LEU A 81 21.50 -1.96 -3.53
C LEU A 81 20.96 -1.04 -2.42
N ASP A 82 20.23 0.00 -2.81
CA ASP A 82 19.39 0.73 -1.86
C ASP A 82 18.21 -0.16 -1.45
N GLN A 83 18.45 -0.99 -0.44
CA GLN A 83 17.54 -2.06 -0.05
C GLN A 83 16.18 -1.50 0.37
N PHE A 84 16.13 -0.36 1.06
CA PHE A 84 14.86 0.22 1.50
C PHE A 84 14.07 0.77 0.33
N LYS A 85 14.71 1.46 -0.62
CA LYS A 85 14.05 1.93 -1.84
C LYS A 85 13.44 0.76 -2.62
N VAL A 86 14.24 -0.26 -2.93
CA VAL A 86 13.77 -1.39 -3.73
C VAL A 86 12.72 -2.23 -2.99
N MET A 87 12.89 -2.41 -1.68
CA MET A 87 11.89 -3.07 -0.85
C MET A 87 10.58 -2.28 -0.82
N SER A 88 10.63 -0.95 -0.81
CA SER A 88 9.41 -0.13 -0.81
C SER A 88 8.55 -0.36 -2.05
N TYR A 89 9.15 -0.46 -3.24
CA TYR A 89 8.43 -0.77 -4.47
C TYR A 89 7.76 -2.14 -4.41
N LEU A 90 8.48 -3.16 -3.92
CA LEU A 90 7.95 -4.51 -3.79
C LEU A 90 6.83 -4.59 -2.76
N ASP A 91 7.05 -4.06 -1.56
CA ASP A 91 6.08 -4.10 -0.47
C ASP A 91 4.83 -3.29 -0.82
N LEU A 92 4.96 -2.14 -1.48
CA LEU A 92 3.80 -1.35 -1.91
C LEU A 92 2.94 -2.16 -2.89
N ALA A 93 3.55 -2.74 -3.93
CA ALA A 93 2.84 -3.55 -4.90
C ALA A 93 2.15 -4.77 -4.26
N ILE A 94 2.85 -5.50 -3.36
CA ILE A 94 2.27 -6.66 -2.65
C ILE A 94 1.09 -6.23 -1.77
N ASN A 95 1.28 -5.20 -0.93
CA ASN A 95 0.26 -4.78 0.03
C ASN A 95 -1.00 -4.27 -0.69
N LEU A 96 -0.84 -3.46 -1.75
CA LEU A 96 -1.98 -3.03 -2.57
C LEU A 96 -2.67 -4.21 -3.24
N ALA A 97 -1.90 -5.14 -3.85
CA ALA A 97 -2.48 -6.29 -4.52
C ALA A 97 -3.31 -7.16 -3.55
N GLN A 98 -2.80 -7.39 -2.34
CA GLN A 98 -3.52 -8.15 -1.31
C GLN A 98 -4.75 -7.39 -0.77
N ALA A 99 -4.65 -6.07 -0.61
CA ALA A 99 -5.75 -5.26 -0.12
C ALA A 99 -6.93 -5.17 -1.10
N LEU A 100 -6.66 -5.31 -2.41
CA LEU A 100 -7.62 -5.26 -3.52
C LEU A 100 -8.20 -6.62 -3.92
N LYS A 101 -7.69 -7.72 -3.35
CA LYS A 101 -8.28 -9.04 -3.62
C LYS A 101 -9.78 -9.03 -3.35
N THR A 102 -10.52 -9.96 -3.94
CA THR A 102 -11.98 -10.07 -3.70
C THR A 102 -12.32 -10.17 -2.20
N ASP A 103 -11.46 -10.84 -1.41
CA ASP A 103 -11.58 -10.96 0.04
C ASP A 103 -10.72 -9.94 0.83
N GLY A 104 -10.10 -9.00 0.13
CA GLY A 104 -9.21 -7.97 0.67
C GLY A 104 -9.94 -6.85 1.40
N GLN A 105 -9.20 -6.12 2.24
CA GLN A 105 -9.78 -5.10 3.13
C GLN A 105 -10.34 -3.90 2.36
N LEU A 106 -9.69 -3.45 1.28
CA LEU A 106 -10.19 -2.31 0.52
C LEU A 106 -11.44 -2.68 -0.29
N SER A 107 -11.47 -3.88 -0.88
CA SER A 107 -12.66 -4.38 -1.58
C SER A 107 -13.86 -4.49 -0.64
N GLN A 108 -13.65 -4.95 0.61
CA GLN A 108 -14.70 -4.97 1.64
C GLN A 108 -15.21 -3.56 1.97
N ILE A 109 -14.31 -2.59 2.13
CA ILE A 109 -14.69 -1.18 2.40
C ILE A 109 -15.55 -0.63 1.25
N ILE A 110 -15.16 -0.87 0.00
CA ILE A 110 -15.93 -0.42 -1.17
C ILE A 110 -17.33 -1.05 -1.21
N LEU A 111 -17.43 -2.35 -0.93
CA LEU A 111 -18.73 -3.04 -0.85
C LEU A 111 -19.60 -2.49 0.30
N GLU A 112 -19.00 -2.21 1.46
CA GLU A 112 -19.73 -1.62 2.59
C GLU A 112 -20.29 -0.24 2.26
N ILE A 113 -19.50 0.60 1.57
CA ILE A 113 -19.90 1.94 1.16
C ILE A 113 -20.97 1.88 0.06
N ALA A 114 -20.80 1.03 -0.96
CA ALA A 114 -21.77 0.85 -2.04
C ALA A 114 -23.15 0.39 -1.52
N ASN A 115 -23.16 -0.40 -0.44
CA ASN A 115 -24.38 -0.90 0.19
C ASN A 115 -24.94 0.02 1.30
N ASN A 116 -24.28 1.14 1.60
CA ASN A 116 -24.72 2.07 2.64
C ASN A 116 -25.82 3.01 2.10
N PRO A 117 -27.07 2.95 2.62
CA PRO A 117 -28.17 3.76 2.13
C PRO A 117 -28.04 5.26 2.44
N GLU A 118 -27.10 5.66 3.30
CA GLU A 118 -26.81 7.07 3.62
C GLU A 118 -25.89 7.73 2.59
N VAL A 119 -25.24 6.95 1.73
CA VAL A 119 -24.34 7.44 0.67
C VAL A 119 -25.18 7.96 -0.49
N ALA A 120 -25.15 9.28 -0.71
CA ALA A 120 -25.91 9.93 -1.77
C ALA A 120 -25.02 10.68 -2.78
N THR A 121 -23.77 10.96 -2.41
CA THR A 121 -22.82 11.76 -3.17
C THR A 121 -21.42 11.13 -3.16
N GLU A 122 -20.59 11.50 -4.13
CA GLU A 122 -19.18 11.05 -4.18
C GLU A 122 -18.35 11.58 -3.01
N GLU A 123 -18.69 12.77 -2.49
CA GLU A 123 -18.11 13.31 -1.26
C GLU A 123 -18.38 12.40 -0.05
N ASP A 124 -19.61 11.85 0.06
CA ASP A 124 -19.94 10.88 1.12
C ASP A 124 -19.09 9.61 0.99
N VAL A 125 -18.84 9.13 -0.24
CA VAL A 125 -17.98 7.96 -0.48
C VAL A 125 -16.56 8.26 -0.02
N ILE A 126 -16.01 9.43 -0.36
CA ILE A 126 -14.64 9.81 0.02
C ILE A 126 -14.50 9.84 1.54
N GLU A 127 -15.40 10.53 2.23
CA GLU A 127 -15.29 10.72 3.67
C GLU A 127 -15.49 9.40 4.43
N LEU A 128 -16.45 8.56 4.03
CA LEU A 128 -16.61 7.23 4.62
C LEU A 128 -15.42 6.31 4.35
N THR A 129 -14.85 6.38 3.14
CA THR A 129 -13.63 5.62 2.79
C THR A 129 -12.48 6.04 3.70
N LYS A 130 -12.26 7.35 3.89
CA LYS A 130 -11.22 7.87 4.78
C LYS A 130 -11.43 7.42 6.22
N GLU A 131 -12.67 7.43 6.72
CA GLU A 131 -12.96 6.92 8.06
C GLU A 131 -12.58 5.45 8.21
N HIS A 132 -12.95 4.60 7.25
CA HIS A 132 -12.64 3.17 7.29
C HIS A 132 -11.14 2.92 7.15
N VAL A 133 -10.48 3.65 6.25
CA VAL A 133 -9.03 3.61 6.07
C VAL A 133 -8.29 4.09 7.32
N ASN A 134 -8.75 5.12 8.02
CA ASN A 134 -8.14 5.56 9.27
C ASN A 134 -8.09 4.43 10.30
N HIS A 135 -9.14 3.62 10.40
CA HIS A 135 -9.13 2.44 11.28
C HIS A 135 -8.08 1.41 10.86
N LEU A 136 -7.94 1.17 9.55
CA LEU A 136 -6.92 0.27 9.00
C LEU A 136 -5.50 0.76 9.29
N LEU A 137 -5.21 2.04 9.02
CA LEU A 137 -3.91 2.64 9.27
C LEU A 137 -3.52 2.53 10.75
N LYS A 138 -4.46 2.83 11.65
CA LYS A 138 -4.27 2.69 13.12
C LYS A 138 -3.99 1.26 13.54
N ALA A 139 -4.70 0.29 12.98
CA ALA A 139 -4.46 -1.13 13.28
C ALA A 139 -3.00 -1.50 12.94
N ASN A 140 -2.48 -1.05 11.80
CA ASN A 140 -1.09 -1.28 11.43
C ASN A 140 -0.10 -0.56 12.36
N TYR A 141 -0.38 0.67 12.79
CA TYR A 141 0.46 1.35 13.80
C TYR A 141 0.43 0.65 15.16
N LEU A 142 -0.70 0.06 15.55
CA LEU A 142 -0.80 -0.75 16.76
C LEU A 142 0.05 -2.03 16.63
N SER A 143 0.05 -2.69 15.47
CA SER A 143 0.93 -3.84 15.21
C SER A 143 2.41 -3.46 15.34
N ILE A 144 2.80 -2.28 14.87
CA ILE A 144 4.16 -1.75 15.09
C ILE A 144 4.44 -1.57 16.59
N GLN A 145 3.50 -0.97 17.34
CA GLN A 145 3.64 -0.78 18.79
C GLN A 145 3.81 -2.11 19.52
N GLU A 146 3.11 -3.17 19.11
CA GLU A 146 3.26 -4.51 19.68
C GLU A 146 4.67 -5.08 19.50
N ILE A 147 5.31 -4.86 18.33
CA ILE A 147 6.71 -5.24 18.09
C ILE A 147 7.65 -4.48 19.04
N LEU A 148 7.39 -3.19 19.29
CA LEU A 148 8.18 -2.38 20.21
C LEU A 148 8.02 -2.85 21.66
N ASP A 149 6.79 -3.19 22.07
CA ASP A 149 6.48 -3.66 23.42
C ASP A 149 7.12 -5.03 23.74
N GLN A 150 7.42 -5.82 22.70
CA GLN A 150 8.22 -7.05 22.81
C GLN A 150 9.72 -6.80 22.99
N GLY A 151 10.15 -5.54 23.03
CA GLY A 151 11.51 -5.12 23.37
C GLY A 151 12.38 -4.71 22.18
N PHE A 152 11.81 -4.59 20.97
CA PHE A 152 12.52 -3.97 19.86
C PHE A 152 12.74 -2.48 20.14
N LYS A 153 13.99 -2.01 20.03
CA LYS A 153 14.37 -0.66 20.41
C LYS A 153 14.52 0.22 19.20
N VAL A 154 13.75 1.29 19.15
CA VAL A 154 13.84 2.38 18.18
C VAL A 154 14.16 3.70 18.90
N GLU A 155 14.46 4.75 18.16
CA GLU A 155 14.65 6.08 18.73
C GLU A 155 13.38 6.65 19.38
N ASP A 156 13.55 7.47 20.43
CA ASP A 156 12.43 8.12 21.14
C ASP A 156 11.54 8.95 20.20
N ALA A 157 12.13 9.54 19.15
CA ALA A 157 11.41 10.30 18.13
C ALA A 157 10.39 9.41 17.41
N PHE A 158 10.81 8.21 16.98
CA PHE A 158 9.94 7.23 16.32
C PHE A 158 8.75 6.86 17.21
N ILE A 159 9.01 6.55 18.49
CA ILE A 159 7.96 6.18 19.47
C ILE A 159 6.94 7.32 19.64
N LYS A 160 7.41 8.57 19.67
CA LYS A 160 6.52 9.73 19.83
C LYS A 160 5.60 9.91 18.63
N ILE A 161 6.15 9.85 17.42
CA ILE A 161 5.36 9.97 16.18
C ILE A 161 4.36 8.82 16.08
N LEU A 162 4.79 7.58 16.33
CA LEU A 162 3.90 6.42 16.32
C LEU A 162 2.70 6.60 17.28
N LYS A 163 2.95 7.08 18.50
CA LYS A 163 1.89 7.32 19.50
C LYS A 163 0.94 8.45 19.12
N ILE A 164 1.39 9.42 18.33
CA ILE A 164 0.54 10.46 17.76
C ILE A 164 -0.39 9.81 16.73
N LEU A 165 0.18 9.09 15.75
CA LEU A 165 -0.59 8.46 14.67
C LEU A 165 -1.62 7.43 15.17
N ILE A 166 -1.32 6.65 16.22
CA ILE A 166 -2.28 5.73 16.83
C ILE A 166 -3.57 6.45 17.32
N LYS A 167 -3.46 7.74 17.66
CA LYS A 167 -4.55 8.56 18.20
C LYS A 167 -5.09 9.58 17.20
N GLU A 168 -4.53 9.64 16.00
CA GLU A 168 -4.86 10.64 14.99
C GLU A 168 -6.18 10.29 14.30
N ASP A 169 -7.03 11.26 13.99
CA ASP A 169 -8.29 11.05 13.28
C ASP A 169 -8.32 11.80 11.92
N ASN A 170 -7.42 12.75 11.72
CA ASN A 170 -7.28 13.46 10.47
C ASN A 170 -6.47 12.65 9.46
N PHE A 171 -7.12 12.24 8.37
CA PHE A 171 -6.51 11.43 7.31
C PHE A 171 -5.19 12.05 6.78
N ASN A 172 -5.18 13.37 6.61
CA ASN A 172 -4.03 14.08 6.02
C ASN A 172 -2.76 14.01 6.88
N GLU A 173 -2.90 13.90 8.21
CA GLU A 173 -1.77 13.83 9.14
C GLU A 173 -1.03 12.49 9.04
N PHE A 174 -1.72 11.43 8.59
CA PHE A 174 -1.08 10.13 8.39
C PHE A 174 0.00 10.17 7.32
N SER A 175 -0.18 10.92 6.23
CA SER A 175 0.82 10.98 5.15
C SER A 175 2.17 11.52 5.65
N GLU A 176 2.15 12.66 6.35
CA GLU A 176 3.36 13.27 6.89
C GLU A 176 3.97 12.39 7.99
N GLY A 177 3.17 11.93 8.94
CA GLY A 177 3.69 11.12 10.04
C GLY A 177 4.23 9.76 9.59
N ASN A 178 3.59 9.11 8.62
CA ASN A 178 4.05 7.84 8.06
C ASN A 178 5.41 8.00 7.35
N SER A 179 5.55 9.06 6.55
CA SER A 179 6.80 9.42 5.89
C SER A 179 7.93 9.65 6.90
N ILE A 180 7.66 10.37 8.00
CA ILE A 180 8.63 10.59 9.07
C ILE A 180 9.02 9.27 9.75
N LEU A 181 8.08 8.36 10.01
CA LEU A 181 8.39 7.05 10.59
C LEU A 181 9.28 6.22 9.66
N ILE A 182 8.99 6.22 8.35
CA ILE A 182 9.83 5.56 7.35
C ILE A 182 11.24 6.12 7.40
N GLU A 183 11.41 7.43 7.31
CA GLU A 183 12.72 8.09 7.34
C GLU A 183 13.51 7.77 8.62
N LEU A 184 12.87 7.84 9.78
CA LEU A 184 13.51 7.51 11.06
C LEU A 184 13.96 6.04 11.09
N LEU A 185 13.14 5.12 10.58
CA LEU A 185 13.49 3.70 10.53
C LEU A 185 14.66 3.43 9.58
N THR A 186 14.64 4.00 8.37
CA THR A 186 15.68 3.77 7.36
C THR A 186 17.02 4.40 7.73
N ASN A 187 17.00 5.55 8.43
CA ASN A 187 18.21 6.18 8.96
C ASN A 187 18.83 5.38 10.12
N GLN A 188 18.01 4.70 10.92
CA GLN A 188 18.47 3.99 12.11
C GLN A 188 18.97 2.57 11.80
N PHE A 189 18.41 1.89 10.80
CA PHE A 189 18.58 0.46 10.60
C PHE A 189 19.06 0.07 9.19
N LYS A 190 19.26 -1.24 9.02
CA LYS A 190 19.40 -1.91 7.72
C LYS A 190 18.36 -3.02 7.65
N LEU A 191 17.88 -3.34 6.45
CA LEU A 191 16.96 -4.45 6.20
C LEU A 191 17.68 -5.81 6.33
N LYS A 192 18.00 -6.19 7.57
CA LYS A 192 18.56 -7.52 7.91
C LYS A 192 17.94 -8.13 9.16
N ASN A 193 17.07 -7.39 9.83
CA ASN A 193 16.39 -7.79 11.05
C ASN A 193 14.92 -7.95 10.71
N ASP A 194 14.35 -9.10 11.05
CA ASP A 194 12.95 -9.43 10.74
C ASP A 194 11.98 -8.37 11.29
N ASN A 195 12.20 -7.85 12.51
CA ASN A 195 11.37 -6.78 13.07
C ASN A 195 11.47 -5.48 12.26
N VAL A 196 12.63 -5.16 11.68
CA VAL A 196 12.77 -3.97 10.83
C VAL A 196 12.00 -4.18 9.53
N CYS A 197 12.09 -5.36 8.93
CA CYS A 197 11.33 -5.72 7.74
C CYS A 197 9.82 -5.67 8.00
N ASP A 198 9.36 -6.19 9.13
CA ASP A 198 7.94 -6.21 9.50
C ASP A 198 7.40 -4.79 9.75
N ILE A 199 8.11 -3.98 10.54
CA ILE A 199 7.73 -2.57 10.77
C ILE A 199 7.72 -1.81 9.44
N PHE A 200 8.74 -1.99 8.60
CA PHE A 200 8.81 -1.33 7.29
C PHE A 200 7.64 -1.74 6.40
N ASN A 201 7.29 -3.03 6.36
CA ASN A 201 6.16 -3.52 5.58
C ASN A 201 4.82 -2.89 6.04
N TYR A 202 4.59 -2.73 7.35
CA TYR A 202 3.40 -2.01 7.83
C TYR A 202 3.38 -0.55 7.39
N LEU A 203 4.52 0.15 7.47
CA LEU A 203 4.62 1.55 7.07
C LEU A 203 4.42 1.73 5.55
N ILE A 204 4.99 0.84 4.74
CA ILE A 204 4.81 0.87 3.28
C ILE A 204 3.39 0.45 2.87
N GLY A 205 2.78 -0.50 3.57
CA GLY A 205 1.36 -0.84 3.38
C GLY A 205 0.46 0.37 3.65
N ASN A 206 0.71 1.08 4.74
CA ASN A 206 0.01 2.34 5.05
C ASN A 206 0.25 3.40 3.97
N GLU A 207 1.49 3.57 3.51
CA GLU A 207 1.84 4.52 2.44
C GLU A 207 1.07 4.22 1.15
N GLY A 208 1.00 2.96 0.74
CA GLY A 208 0.25 2.54 -0.45
C GLY A 208 -1.24 2.87 -0.36
N ILE A 209 -1.86 2.59 0.79
CA ILE A 209 -3.28 2.91 1.03
C ILE A 209 -3.49 4.44 0.99
N ILE A 210 -2.65 5.21 1.67
CA ILE A 210 -2.74 6.67 1.70
C ILE A 210 -2.63 7.24 0.28
N LEU A 211 -1.65 6.75 -0.49
CA LEU A 211 -1.41 7.17 -1.87
C LEU A 211 -2.62 6.89 -2.76
N LEU A 212 -3.21 5.69 -2.64
CA LEU A 212 -4.38 5.31 -3.42
C LEU A 212 -5.59 6.21 -3.12
N ILE A 213 -5.90 6.45 -1.84
CA ILE A 213 -7.02 7.32 -1.46
C ILE A 213 -6.79 8.76 -1.95
N ASN A 214 -5.56 9.26 -1.86
CA ASN A 214 -5.22 10.59 -2.38
C ASN A 214 -5.40 10.69 -3.90
N PHE A 215 -4.97 9.68 -4.66
CA PHE A 215 -5.19 9.64 -6.11
C PHE A 215 -6.67 9.63 -6.46
N TRP A 216 -7.44 8.83 -5.75
CA TRP A 216 -8.88 8.73 -6.00
C TRP A 216 -9.60 10.03 -5.65
N GLN A 217 -9.26 10.69 -4.54
CA GLN A 217 -9.79 12.01 -4.21
C GLN A 217 -9.49 13.04 -5.30
N GLN A 218 -8.31 13.01 -5.91
CA GLN A 218 -7.96 13.91 -7.02
C GLN A 218 -8.78 13.62 -8.27
N GLY A 219 -8.95 12.34 -8.63
CA GLY A 219 -9.74 11.93 -9.80
C GLY A 219 -11.20 12.39 -9.73
N LEU A 220 -11.81 12.35 -8.55
CA LEU A 220 -13.19 12.82 -8.36
C LEU A 220 -13.31 14.36 -8.45
N ILE A 221 -12.33 15.10 -7.91
CA ILE A 221 -12.31 16.58 -7.99
C ILE A 221 -12.17 17.07 -9.44
N GLU A 222 -11.41 16.37 -10.27
CA GLU A 222 -11.21 16.74 -11.68
C GLU A 222 -12.49 16.52 -12.52
N MET A 223 -13.27 15.49 -12.22
CA MET A 223 -14.56 15.22 -12.89
C MET A 223 -15.62 16.29 -12.59
N ASP A 224 -15.70 16.77 -11.34
CA ASP A 224 -16.62 17.85 -10.92
C ASP A 224 -16.31 19.21 -11.57
N CYS A 225 -15.10 19.40 -12.13
CA CYS A 225 -14.68 20.65 -12.77
C CYS A 225 -14.92 20.68 -14.29
N GLU A 226 -15.30 19.56 -14.91
CA GLU A 226 -15.58 19.45 -16.34
C GLU A 226 -17.09 19.52 -16.71
N ASP A 227 -17.97 19.63 -15.70
CA ASP A 227 -19.43 19.88 -15.84
C ASP A 227 -19.81 21.39 -15.83
#